data_AF-A0A932K862-F1
#
_entry.id   AF-A0A932K862-F1
#
_cell.length_a   1.000
_cell.length_b   1.000
_cell.length_c   1.000
_cell.angle_alpha   90.00
_cell.angle_beta   90.00
_cell.angle_gamma   90.00
#
_symmetry.space_group_name_H-M   'P 1'
#
loop_
_entity.id
_entity.type
_entity.pdbx_description
1 polymer ?
#
loop_
_entity_poly.entity_id
_entity_poly.type
_entity_poly.pdbx_seq_one_letter_code
_entity_poly.pdbx_strand_id
1 'polypeptide(L)'
;MPGAKHVWCRFHHPHGVTHWLTQHFATAAEIDARTPAMQRLFQTHAKRTVRRRLARLKERAVEWKLTPWVSAVEAKLPQLICRVGSVRLPSTSNAVERFFRTFQRFYRTRGGFHSVLSAKRELRLLRVVSVFTQHATTGQAPIEVIVPEARRMPLYRLINAPFRALQERENVKGTPTMADVFRPQAALAEMQRGRTMQRSH
;
A
#
# COMPACT_ATOMS: atom_id res chain seq x y z
N MET A 1 -2.05 6.51 -25.74
CA MET A 1 -1.15 5.34 -25.76
C MET A 1 -1.70 4.32 -26.76
N PRO A 2 -1.27 4.37 -28.03
CA PRO A 2 -1.66 3.37 -29.02
C PRO A 2 -1.27 1.96 -28.52
N GLY A 3 -2.18 0.99 -28.62
CA GLY A 3 -1.93 -0.40 -28.19
C GLY A 3 -2.18 -0.73 -26.72
N ALA A 4 -2.42 0.26 -25.86
CA ALA A 4 -2.79 0.01 -24.46
C ALA A 4 -4.26 -0.44 -24.36
N LYS A 5 -4.50 -1.61 -23.76
CA LYS A 5 -5.86 -2.10 -23.47
C LYS A 5 -6.27 -1.70 -22.05
N HIS A 6 -7.37 -0.96 -21.91
CA HIS A 6 -7.95 -0.70 -20.60
C HIS A 6 -8.55 -1.97 -20.01
N VAL A 7 -8.14 -2.33 -18.79
CA VAL A 7 -8.61 -3.55 -18.10
C VAL A 7 -9.14 -3.19 -16.73
N TRP A 8 -10.44 -3.39 -16.51
CA TRP A 8 -11.07 -3.14 -15.21
C TRP A 8 -10.50 -4.03 -14.11
N CYS A 9 -10.28 -3.45 -12.94
CA CYS A 9 -9.78 -4.19 -11.78
C CYS A 9 -10.90 -5.02 -11.16
N ARG A 10 -10.68 -6.34 -11.04
CA ARG A 10 -11.63 -7.26 -10.39
C ARG A 10 -11.91 -6.89 -8.93
N PHE A 11 -10.97 -6.21 -8.27
CA PHE A 11 -11.13 -5.70 -6.91
C PHE A 11 -12.27 -4.67 -6.78
N HIS A 12 -12.47 -3.80 -7.77
CA HIS A 12 -13.52 -2.78 -7.70
C HIS A 12 -14.91 -3.35 -8.02
N HIS A 13 -15.01 -4.56 -8.56
CA HIS A 13 -16.30 -5.16 -8.90
C HIS A 13 -17.16 -5.42 -7.65
N PRO A 14 -16.69 -6.09 -6.58
CA PRO A 14 -17.47 -6.23 -5.35
C PRO A 14 -17.93 -4.89 -4.75
N HIS A 15 -17.06 -3.88 -4.71
CA HIS A 15 -17.41 -2.54 -4.22
C HIS A 15 -18.48 -1.88 -5.09
N GLY A 16 -18.36 -1.98 -6.42
CA GLY A 16 -19.36 -1.48 -7.36
C GLY A 16 -20.71 -2.19 -7.23
N VAL A 17 -20.71 -3.49 -6.94
CA VAL A 17 -21.93 -4.25 -6.65
C VAL A 17 -22.62 -3.71 -5.40
N THR A 18 -21.90 -3.59 -4.29
CA THR A 18 -22.47 -3.08 -3.03
C THR A 18 -23.02 -1.68 -3.21
N HIS A 19 -22.25 -0.77 -3.83
CA HIS A 19 -22.68 0.60 -4.09
C HIS A 19 -23.93 0.65 -4.97
N TRP A 20 -23.96 -0.10 -6.07
CA TRP A 20 -25.12 -0.14 -6.97
C TRP A 20 -26.37 -0.68 -6.26
N LEU A 21 -26.23 -1.73 -5.45
CA LEU A 21 -27.33 -2.30 -4.67
C LEU A 21 -27.89 -1.30 -3.65
N THR A 22 -27.03 -0.61 -2.90
CA THR A 22 -27.46 0.43 -1.93
C THR A 22 -28.16 1.62 -2.58
N GLN A 23 -27.89 1.88 -3.87
CA GLN A 23 -28.53 2.97 -4.60
C GLN A 23 -29.88 2.57 -5.22
N HIS A 24 -30.19 1.27 -5.34
CA HIS A 24 -31.34 0.80 -6.12
C HIS A 24 -32.31 -0.06 -5.31
N PHE A 25 -31.95 -0.45 -4.09
CA PHE A 25 -32.80 -1.19 -3.17
C PHE A 25 -32.81 -0.52 -1.80
N ALA A 26 -33.97 -0.51 -1.16
CA ALA A 26 -34.18 0.21 0.10
C ALA A 26 -33.92 -0.68 1.32
N THR A 27 -34.18 -1.98 1.21
CA THR A 27 -34.11 -2.90 2.36
C THR A 27 -32.84 -3.73 2.36
N ALA A 28 -32.30 -4.00 3.56
CA ALA A 28 -31.15 -4.88 3.73
C ALA A 28 -31.44 -6.30 3.18
N ALA A 29 -32.65 -6.81 3.41
CA ALA A 29 -33.07 -8.13 2.91
C ALA A 29 -33.00 -8.23 1.38
N GLU A 30 -33.41 -7.18 0.65
CA GLU A 30 -33.30 -7.15 -0.81
C GLU A 30 -31.86 -7.14 -1.30
N ILE A 31 -31.00 -6.36 -0.63
CA ILE A 31 -29.57 -6.26 -0.93
C ILE A 31 -28.90 -7.61 -0.67
N ASP A 32 -29.17 -8.23 0.47
CA ASP A 32 -28.55 -9.49 0.89
C ASP A 32 -28.98 -10.67 0.01
N ALA A 33 -30.23 -10.68 -0.47
CA ALA A 33 -30.69 -11.70 -1.41
C ALA A 33 -29.93 -11.67 -2.75
N ARG A 34 -29.50 -10.49 -3.20
CA ARG A 34 -28.89 -10.26 -4.53
C ARG A 34 -27.37 -10.27 -4.51
N THR A 35 -26.78 -9.75 -3.43
CA THR A 35 -25.33 -9.56 -3.26
C THR A 35 -24.53 -10.82 -3.60
N PRO A 36 -24.86 -12.02 -3.08
CA PRO A 36 -24.07 -13.21 -3.33
C PRO A 36 -24.02 -13.60 -4.81
N ALA A 37 -25.11 -13.41 -5.57
CA ALA A 37 -25.16 -13.79 -6.98
C ALA A 37 -24.31 -12.84 -7.84
N MET A 38 -24.41 -11.53 -7.57
CA MET A 38 -23.69 -10.49 -8.30
C MET A 38 -22.18 -10.48 -7.99
N GLN A 39 -21.80 -10.68 -6.73
CA GLN A 39 -20.38 -10.74 -6.33
C GLN A 39 -19.70 -12.04 -6.81
N ARG A 40 -20.42 -13.17 -6.80
CA ARG A 40 -19.88 -14.45 -7.27
C ARG A 40 -19.59 -14.48 -8.77
N LEU A 41 -20.11 -13.54 -9.56
CA LEU A 41 -19.90 -13.50 -11.00
C LEU A 41 -18.43 -13.69 -11.40
N PHE A 42 -17.52 -12.93 -10.78
CA PHE A 42 -16.08 -13.01 -11.08
C PHE A 42 -15.28 -13.86 -10.08
N GLN A 43 -15.90 -14.45 -9.06
CA GLN A 43 -15.24 -15.34 -8.09
C GLN A 43 -14.96 -16.73 -8.70
N THR A 44 -14.07 -16.77 -9.69
CA THR A 44 -13.63 -17.99 -10.39
C THR A 44 -12.33 -17.68 -11.16
N HIS A 45 -11.63 -18.73 -11.59
CA HIS A 45 -10.51 -18.64 -12.53
C HIS A 45 -10.93 -18.95 -13.98
N ALA A 46 -12.16 -19.43 -14.19
CA ALA A 46 -12.60 -19.88 -15.50
C ALA A 46 -13.50 -18.86 -16.21
N LYS A 47 -13.06 -18.35 -17.37
CA LYS A 47 -13.83 -17.40 -18.20
C LYS A 47 -15.21 -17.96 -18.59
N ARG A 48 -15.28 -19.26 -18.92
CA ARG A 48 -16.55 -19.96 -19.21
C ARG A 48 -17.55 -19.84 -18.06
N THR A 49 -17.07 -19.94 -16.82
CA THR A 49 -17.92 -19.88 -15.62
C THR A 49 -18.48 -18.49 -15.41
N VAL A 50 -17.72 -17.44 -15.71
CA VAL A 50 -18.22 -16.04 -15.67
C VAL A 50 -19.35 -15.83 -16.66
N ARG A 51 -19.16 -16.25 -17.93
CA ARG A 51 -20.20 -16.11 -18.96
C ARG A 51 -21.48 -16.86 -18.59
N ARG A 52 -21.34 -18.12 -18.12
CA ARG A 52 -22.48 -18.92 -17.66
C ARG A 52 -23.20 -18.27 -16.47
N ARG A 53 -22.47 -17.72 -15.49
CA ARG A 53 -23.06 -17.02 -14.34
C ARG A 53 -23.79 -15.75 -14.77
N LEU A 54 -23.24 -15.00 -15.73
CA LEU A 54 -23.89 -13.81 -16.27
C LEU A 54 -25.18 -14.15 -17.01
N ALA A 55 -25.17 -15.20 -17.84
CA ALA A 55 -26.37 -15.67 -18.54
C ALA A 55 -27.50 -16.02 -17.55
N ARG A 56 -27.19 -16.77 -16.49
CA ARG A 56 -28.16 -17.10 -15.42
C ARG A 56 -28.67 -15.86 -14.68
N LEU A 57 -27.82 -14.86 -14.46
CA LEU A 57 -28.23 -13.59 -13.87
C LEU A 57 -29.16 -12.81 -14.81
N LYS A 58 -28.92 -12.88 -16.12
CA LYS A 58 -29.74 -12.25 -17.15
C LYS A 58 -31.14 -12.85 -17.21
N GLU A 59 -31.24 -14.18 -17.15
CA GLU A 59 -32.54 -14.89 -17.09
C GLU A 59 -33.41 -14.40 -15.92
N ARG A 60 -32.78 -14.10 -14.78
CA ARG A 60 -33.47 -13.63 -13.56
C ARG A 60 -33.50 -12.11 -13.43
N ALA A 61 -32.95 -11.36 -14.39
CA ALA A 61 -32.70 -9.93 -14.23
C ALA A 61 -33.99 -9.12 -14.09
N VAL A 62 -35.06 -9.52 -14.79
CA VAL A 62 -36.36 -8.85 -14.71
C VAL A 62 -36.99 -9.08 -13.34
N GLU A 63 -37.09 -10.33 -12.91
CA GLU A 63 -37.61 -10.73 -11.58
C GLU A 63 -36.84 -10.00 -10.46
N TRP A 64 -35.51 -9.94 -10.57
CA TRP A 64 -34.65 -9.38 -9.54
C TRP A 64 -34.43 -7.87 -9.66
N LYS A 65 -35.02 -7.22 -10.66
CA LYS A 65 -34.81 -5.80 -11.00
C LYS A 65 -33.33 -5.44 -11.21
N LEU A 66 -32.56 -6.36 -11.81
CA LEU A 66 -31.13 -6.22 -12.10
C LEU A 66 -30.81 -5.85 -13.54
N THR A 67 -31.81 -5.70 -14.42
CA THR A 67 -31.60 -5.44 -15.86
C THR A 67 -30.59 -4.33 -16.15
N PRO A 68 -30.64 -3.14 -15.51
CA PRO A 68 -29.66 -2.09 -15.78
C PRO A 68 -28.22 -2.50 -15.43
N TRP A 69 -28.04 -3.21 -14.32
CA TRP A 69 -26.73 -3.69 -13.90
C TRP A 69 -26.18 -4.77 -14.83
N VAL A 70 -27.03 -5.75 -15.21
CA VAL A 70 -26.63 -6.83 -16.11
C VAL A 70 -26.19 -6.28 -17.45
N SER A 71 -26.95 -5.36 -18.04
CA SER A 71 -26.58 -4.69 -19.29
C SER A 71 -25.25 -3.93 -19.18
N ALA A 72 -25.03 -3.21 -18.08
CA ALA A 72 -23.78 -2.50 -17.85
C ALA A 72 -22.57 -3.45 -17.71
N VAL A 73 -22.76 -4.61 -17.08
CA VAL A 73 -21.74 -5.64 -16.94
C VAL A 73 -21.47 -6.34 -18.27
N GLU A 74 -22.50 -6.65 -19.06
CA GLU A 74 -22.37 -7.25 -20.40
C GLU A 74 -21.54 -6.35 -21.31
N ALA A 75 -21.85 -5.05 -21.36
CA ALA A 75 -21.10 -4.08 -22.16
C ALA A 75 -19.62 -4.00 -21.78
N LYS A 76 -19.29 -4.14 -20.48
CA LYS A 76 -17.92 -4.09 -19.95
C LYS A 76 -17.23 -5.46 -19.90
N LEU A 77 -17.95 -6.55 -20.20
CA LEU A 77 -17.47 -7.91 -20.01
C LEU A 77 -16.13 -8.20 -20.73
N PRO A 78 -15.90 -7.75 -21.98
CA PRO A 78 -14.62 -7.99 -22.65
C PRO A 78 -13.42 -7.45 -21.86
N GLN A 79 -13.59 -6.31 -21.19
CA GLN A 79 -12.54 -5.66 -20.40
C GLN A 79 -12.42 -6.27 -19.00
N LEU A 80 -13.51 -6.80 -18.42
CA LEU A 80 -13.53 -7.45 -17.10
C LEU A 80 -13.00 -8.90 -17.15
N ILE A 81 -13.39 -9.66 -18.16
CA ILE A 81 -13.10 -11.10 -18.26
C ILE A 81 -11.64 -11.40 -18.58
N CYS A 82 -10.90 -10.43 -19.13
CA CYS A 82 -9.48 -10.57 -19.45
C CYS A 82 -8.62 -10.94 -18.23
N ARG A 83 -9.00 -10.51 -17.02
CA ARG A 83 -8.28 -10.84 -15.77
C ARG A 83 -8.61 -12.21 -15.21
N VAL A 84 -9.73 -12.81 -15.61
CA VAL A 84 -10.20 -14.08 -15.04
C VAL A 84 -9.27 -15.21 -15.48
N GLY A 85 -8.58 -15.82 -14.51
CA GLY A 85 -7.59 -16.88 -14.76
C GLY A 85 -6.28 -16.37 -15.37
N SER A 86 -6.03 -15.07 -15.40
CA SER A 86 -4.76 -14.54 -15.88
C SER A 86 -3.66 -14.75 -14.85
N VAL A 87 -2.51 -15.26 -15.29
CA VAL A 87 -1.27 -15.32 -14.49
C VAL A 87 -0.47 -14.01 -14.55
N ARG A 88 -0.67 -13.22 -15.61
CA ARG A 88 0.05 -11.96 -15.85
C ARG A 88 -0.65 -10.76 -15.23
N LEU A 89 -1.98 -10.74 -15.30
CA LEU A 89 -2.78 -9.64 -14.75
C LEU A 89 -3.16 -9.97 -13.31
N PRO A 90 -2.87 -9.09 -12.34
CA PRO A 90 -3.19 -9.38 -10.95
C PRO A 90 -4.70 -9.59 -10.78
N SER A 91 -5.07 -10.70 -10.14
CA SER A 91 -6.45 -11.10 -9.81
C SER A 91 -7.01 -10.22 -8.70
N THR A 92 -6.16 -9.92 -7.72
CA THR A 92 -6.28 -8.87 -6.73
C THR A 92 -4.91 -8.25 -6.60
N SER A 93 -4.83 -6.92 -6.64
CA SER A 93 -3.59 -6.27 -6.28
C SER A 93 -3.61 -6.04 -4.77
N ASN A 94 -3.35 -7.09 -3.99
CA ASN A 94 -3.36 -7.00 -2.52
C ASN A 94 -2.48 -5.82 -2.04
N ALA A 95 -1.39 -5.50 -2.74
CA ALA A 95 -0.55 -4.33 -2.43
C ALA A 95 -1.28 -2.99 -2.66
N VAL A 96 -1.91 -2.80 -3.83
CA VAL A 96 -2.67 -1.58 -4.14
C VAL A 96 -3.91 -1.44 -3.25
N GLU A 97 -4.62 -2.53 -2.99
CA GLU A 97 -5.75 -2.54 -2.03
C GLU A 97 -5.28 -2.12 -0.64
N ARG A 98 -4.19 -2.71 -0.14
CA ARG A 98 -3.62 -2.35 1.16
C ARG A 98 -3.24 -0.87 1.20
N PHE A 99 -2.57 -0.38 0.15
CA PHE A 99 -2.24 1.04 0.05
C PHE A 99 -3.49 1.91 0.13
N PHE A 100 -4.52 1.62 -0.67
CA PHE A 100 -5.76 2.40 -0.67
C PHE A 100 -6.53 2.30 0.64
N ARG A 101 -6.54 1.13 1.29
CA ARG A 101 -7.18 0.94 2.60
C ARG A 101 -6.48 1.76 3.68
N THR A 102 -5.15 1.71 3.71
CA THR A 102 -4.31 2.51 4.62
C THR A 102 -4.48 4.01 4.33
N PHE A 103 -4.52 4.40 3.06
CA PHE A 103 -4.80 5.76 2.62
C PHE A 103 -6.18 6.24 3.09
N GLN A 104 -7.24 5.46 2.87
CA GLN A 104 -8.59 5.83 3.29
C GLN A 104 -8.72 5.96 4.80
N ARG A 105 -8.01 5.13 5.57
CA ARG A 105 -7.97 5.26 7.03
C ARG A 105 -7.24 6.55 7.44
N PHE A 106 -6.04 6.76 6.89
CA PHE A 106 -5.26 7.97 7.12
C PHE A 106 -6.05 9.24 6.78
N TYR A 107 -6.68 9.27 5.61
CA TYR A 107 -7.50 10.39 5.13
C TYR A 107 -8.67 10.70 6.07
N ARG A 108 -9.40 9.66 6.51
CA ARG A 108 -10.50 9.81 7.48
C ARG A 108 -10.02 10.35 8.82
N THR A 109 -8.92 9.82 9.36
CA THR A 109 -8.36 10.28 10.64
C THR A 109 -7.89 11.73 10.60
N ARG A 110 -7.45 12.22 9.44
CA ARG A 110 -6.93 13.59 9.30
C ARG A 110 -8.00 14.63 8.91
N GLY A 111 -9.23 14.20 8.63
CA GLY A 111 -10.29 15.11 8.16
C GLY A 111 -10.04 15.65 6.75
N GLY A 112 -9.26 14.93 5.93
CA GLY A 112 -8.88 15.35 4.58
C GLY A 112 -7.60 16.17 4.51
N PHE A 113 -7.37 16.82 3.37
CA PHE A 113 -6.18 17.63 3.12
C PHE A 113 -6.53 19.12 3.06
N HIS A 114 -5.78 19.95 3.77
CA HIS A 114 -5.97 21.41 3.76
C HIS A 114 -5.54 22.09 2.46
N SER A 115 -4.68 21.46 1.65
CA SER A 115 -4.26 21.98 0.34
C SER A 115 -3.71 20.87 -0.56
N VAL A 116 -3.55 21.15 -1.86
CA VAL A 116 -2.86 20.25 -2.80
C VAL A 116 -1.41 19.99 -2.36
N LEU A 117 -0.74 20.99 -1.78
CA LEU A 117 0.64 20.85 -1.30
C LEU A 117 0.72 19.89 -0.11
N SER A 118 -0.18 20.03 0.88
CA SER A 118 -0.23 19.10 2.02
C SER A 118 -0.61 17.69 1.56
N ALA A 119 -1.58 17.56 0.64
CA ALA A 119 -1.93 16.28 0.02
C ALA A 119 -0.72 15.58 -0.61
N LYS A 120 0.08 16.32 -1.40
CA LYS A 120 1.30 15.78 -2.03
C LYS A 120 2.33 15.33 -1.00
N ARG A 121 2.56 16.12 0.06
CA ARG A 121 3.53 15.78 1.12
C ARG A 121 3.08 14.55 1.91
N GLU A 122 1.82 14.53 2.33
CA GLU A 122 1.25 13.43 3.10
C GLU A 122 1.16 12.13 2.29
N LEU A 123 0.85 12.20 0.99
CA LEU A 123 0.90 11.04 0.10
C LEU A 123 2.30 10.45 -0.04
N ARG A 124 3.34 11.29 -0.14
CA ARG A 124 4.74 10.82 -0.16
C ARG A 124 5.10 10.12 1.15
N LEU A 125 4.76 10.74 2.28
CA LEU A 125 5.00 10.16 3.60
C LEU A 125 4.28 8.82 3.75
N LEU A 126 2.99 8.76 3.40
CA LEU A 126 2.20 7.55 3.46
C LEU A 126 2.80 6.42 2.61
N ARG A 127 3.25 6.74 1.39
CA ARG A 127 3.92 5.77 0.52
C ARG A 127 5.15 5.18 1.20
N VAL A 128 6.02 6.03 1.77
CA VAL A 128 7.22 5.58 2.48
C VAL A 128 6.81 4.73 3.70
N VAL A 129 5.98 5.26 4.60
CA VAL A 129 5.56 4.52 5.80
C VAL A 129 4.94 3.17 5.44
N SER A 130 4.10 3.11 4.41
CA SER A 130 3.40 1.88 4.01
C SER A 130 4.31 0.72 3.58
N VAL A 131 5.51 0.98 3.06
CA VAL A 131 6.47 -0.10 2.72
C VAL A 131 7.28 -0.54 3.95
N PHE A 132 7.37 0.29 4.98
CA PHE A 132 8.05 -0.04 6.24
C PHE A 132 7.11 -0.66 7.29
N THR A 133 5.79 -0.51 7.17
CA THR A 133 4.83 -1.07 8.15
C THR A 133 4.70 -2.58 8.02
N GLN A 134 4.86 -3.28 9.15
CA GLN A 134 4.66 -4.73 9.27
C GLN A 134 3.20 -5.11 9.09
N HIS A 135 2.97 -6.25 8.45
CA HIS A 135 1.65 -6.87 8.42
C HIS A 135 1.34 -7.50 9.78
N ALA A 136 0.16 -7.22 10.33
CA ALA A 136 -0.27 -7.78 11.61
C ALA A 136 -0.30 -9.32 11.62
N THR A 137 -0.56 -9.95 10.47
CA THR A 137 -0.65 -11.42 10.34
C THR A 137 0.69 -12.10 10.14
N THR A 138 1.64 -11.48 9.42
CA THR A 138 2.92 -12.12 9.07
C THR A 138 4.13 -11.53 9.81
N GLY A 139 3.97 -10.38 10.46
CA GLY A 139 5.07 -9.65 11.10
C GLY A 139 6.15 -9.14 10.13
N GLN A 140 5.89 -9.20 8.82
CA GLN A 140 6.82 -8.75 7.77
C GLN A 140 6.29 -7.49 7.11
N ALA A 141 7.19 -6.57 6.78
CA ALA A 141 6.91 -5.37 5.99
C ALA A 141 7.30 -5.58 4.51
N PRO A 142 6.63 -4.90 3.56
CA PRO A 142 6.95 -5.03 2.13
C PRO A 142 8.41 -4.75 1.77
N ILE A 143 9.08 -3.83 2.48
CA ILE A 143 10.47 -3.49 2.23
C ILE A 143 11.43 -4.67 2.44
N GLU A 144 11.08 -5.65 3.28
CA GLU A 144 11.92 -6.83 3.58
C GLU A 144 12.12 -7.73 2.37
N VAL A 145 11.26 -7.65 1.35
CA VAL A 145 11.42 -8.39 0.09
C VAL A 145 12.62 -7.88 -0.72
N ILE A 146 12.93 -6.59 -0.60
CA ILE A 146 14.00 -5.92 -1.34
C ILE A 146 15.23 -5.77 -0.45
N VAL A 147 15.03 -5.47 0.83
CA VAL A 147 16.07 -5.24 1.83
C VAL A 147 15.77 -6.14 3.04
N PRO A 148 16.22 -7.40 3.04
CA PRO A 148 15.95 -8.35 4.13
C PRO A 148 16.36 -7.83 5.51
N GLU A 149 17.40 -7.00 5.58
CA GLU A 149 17.93 -6.41 6.81
C GLU A 149 17.14 -5.18 7.30
N ALA A 150 16.06 -4.79 6.61
CA ALA A 150 15.30 -3.57 6.90
C ALA A 150 14.85 -3.46 8.37
N ARG A 151 14.63 -4.59 9.05
CA ARG A 151 14.30 -4.66 10.50
C ARG A 151 15.31 -3.96 11.41
N ARG A 152 16.57 -3.84 10.97
CA ARG A 152 17.64 -3.18 11.71
C ARG A 152 17.67 -1.67 11.48
N MET A 153 16.96 -1.15 10.47
CA MET A 153 16.96 0.27 10.15
C MET A 153 16.26 1.08 11.24
N PRO A 154 16.80 2.24 11.66
CA PRO A 154 16.18 3.07 12.68
C PRO A 154 14.73 3.47 12.35
N LEU A 155 14.46 3.85 11.10
CA LEU A 155 13.11 4.22 10.65
C LEU A 155 12.13 3.04 10.75
N TYR A 156 12.58 1.82 10.41
CA TYR A 156 11.77 0.62 10.50
C TYR A 156 11.35 0.36 11.96
N ARG A 157 12.30 0.42 12.90
CA ARG A 157 12.02 0.22 14.33
C ARG A 157 11.10 1.29 14.87
N LEU A 158 11.33 2.56 14.50
CA LEU A 158 10.48 3.66 14.92
C LEU A 158 9.03 3.48 14.48
N ILE A 159 8.79 2.98 13.26
CA ILE A 159 7.44 2.78 12.73
C ILE A 159 6.74 1.59 13.39
N ASN A 160 7.45 0.47 13.60
CA ASN A 160 6.82 -0.80 14.01
C ASN A 160 6.91 -1.10 15.51
N ALA A 161 7.85 -0.48 16.23
CA ALA A 161 8.06 -0.64 17.66
C ALA A 161 8.47 0.70 18.31
N PRO A 162 7.64 1.75 18.21
CA PRO A 162 8.01 3.13 18.56
C PRO A 162 8.50 3.25 20.01
N PHE A 163 7.81 2.64 20.98
CA PHE A 163 8.19 2.74 22.38
C PHE A 163 9.54 2.08 22.68
N ARG A 164 9.81 0.91 22.09
CA ARG A 164 11.11 0.24 22.22
C ARG A 164 12.22 1.07 21.58
N ALA A 165 11.98 1.61 20.38
CA ALA A 165 12.95 2.44 19.68
C ALA A 165 13.28 3.74 20.44
N LEU A 166 12.32 4.31 21.17
CA LEU A 166 12.53 5.49 22.01
C LEU A 166 13.28 5.14 23.30
N GLN A 167 12.94 4.03 23.97
CA GLN A 167 13.67 3.54 25.15
C GLN A 167 15.13 3.17 24.84
N GLU A 168 15.40 2.57 23.68
CA GLU A 168 16.76 2.30 23.22
C GLU A 168 17.58 3.58 23.07
N ARG A 169 16.98 4.73 22.75
CA ARG A 169 17.66 6.03 22.65
C ARG A 169 17.91 6.67 24.02
N GLU A 170 17.01 6.51 24.97
CA GLU A 170 17.21 7.02 26.34
C GLU A 170 18.37 6.32 27.04
N ASN A 171 18.64 5.06 26.68
CA ASN A 171 19.80 4.30 27.12
C ASN A 171 21.12 4.67 26.40
N VAL A 172 21.08 5.48 25.34
CA VAL A 172 22.27 6.09 24.71
C VAL A 172 22.63 7.41 25.42
N LYS A 173 22.68 7.37 26.75
CA LYS A 173 23.54 8.28 27.54
C LYS A 173 24.96 7.72 27.67
N GLY A 174 25.37 6.82 26.77
CA GLY A 174 26.77 6.61 26.45
C GLY A 174 27.20 7.79 25.59
N THR A 175 28.16 8.57 26.09
CA THR A 175 28.84 9.67 25.39
C THR A 175 28.99 9.37 23.90
N PRO A 176 28.50 10.24 22.99
CA PRO A 176 28.88 10.10 21.60
C PRO A 176 30.37 10.39 21.51
N THR A 177 31.18 9.36 21.31
CA THR A 177 32.49 9.53 20.67
C THR A 177 32.19 9.99 19.26
N MET A 178 32.04 11.29 19.09
CA MET A 178 32.10 11.92 17.78
C MET A 178 33.40 11.42 17.14
N ALA A 179 33.33 10.91 15.92
CA ALA A 179 34.54 10.78 15.13
C ALA A 179 35.11 12.20 15.02
N ASP A 180 36.23 12.45 15.70
CA ASP A 180 36.96 13.71 15.68
C ASP A 180 37.40 14.01 14.24
N VAL A 181 36.53 14.66 13.46
CA VAL A 181 36.86 15.19 12.14
C VAL A 181 37.57 16.55 12.26
N PHE A 182 37.71 17.08 13.47
CA PHE A 182 38.53 18.26 13.74
C PHE A 182 39.28 18.09 15.06
N ARG A 183 40.43 17.40 15.03
CA ARG A 183 41.49 17.67 16.02
C ARG A 183 42.13 19.02 15.68
N PRO A 184 42.06 20.03 16.55
CA PRO A 184 42.95 21.17 16.45
C PRO A 184 44.38 20.69 16.74
N GLN A 185 45.30 21.19 15.92
CA GLN A 185 46.75 21.02 15.97
C GLN A 185 47.34 20.85 17.38
N ALA A 186 47.49 19.60 17.83
CA ALA A 186 48.36 19.24 18.95
C ALA A 186 49.67 18.55 18.48
N ALA A 187 49.98 18.63 17.18
CA ALA A 187 51.22 18.13 16.59
C ALA A 187 52.26 19.23 16.29
N LEU A 188 51.97 20.50 16.63
CA LEU A 188 52.88 21.63 16.40
C LEU A 188 53.75 21.99 17.62
N ALA A 189 53.45 21.45 18.81
CA ALA A 189 54.22 21.72 20.03
C ALA A 189 55.41 20.76 20.24
N GLU A 190 55.42 19.58 19.61
CA GLU A 190 56.58 18.66 19.65
C GLU A 190 57.61 18.94 18.55
N MET A 191 57.23 19.62 17.47
CA MET A 191 58.18 19.96 16.39
C MET A 191 59.09 21.17 16.71
N GLN A 192 58.80 21.93 17.78
CA GLN A 192 59.63 23.06 18.24
C GLN A 192 60.56 22.73 19.41
N ARG A 193 60.47 21.55 20.03
CA ARG A 193 61.43 21.12 21.08
C ARG A 193 62.61 20.29 20.56
N GLY A 194 62.62 19.93 19.28
CA GLY A 194 63.71 19.16 18.64
C GLY A 194 64.70 19.98 17.80
N ARG A 195 64.60 21.32 17.76
CA ARG A 195 65.38 22.17 16.83
C ARG A 195 66.32 23.19 17.49
N THR A 196 66.71 22.97 18.75
CA THR A 196 67.68 23.82 19.48
C THR A 196 68.96 23.10 19.93
N MET A 197 69.26 21.90 19.41
CA MET A 197 70.58 21.28 19.55
C MET A 197 71.12 20.84 18.20
N GLN A 198 71.66 21.78 17.42
CA GLN A 198 72.75 21.57 16.46
C GLN A 198 73.04 22.90 15.76
N ARG A 199 73.94 23.71 16.32
CA ARG A 199 74.86 24.63 15.62
C ARG A 199 75.72 25.37 16.66
N SER A 200 76.87 24.78 16.97
CA SER A 200 78.03 25.48 17.53
C SER A 200 79.29 24.76 17.05
N HIS A 201 79.74 25.16 15.86
CA HIS A 201 81.14 25.31 15.49
C HIS A 201 81.22 26.60 14.67
#